data_AF-A0A7T0P923-F1
#
_entry.id   AF-A0A7T0P923-F1
#
_cell.length_a   1.000
_cell.length_b   1.000
_cell.length_c   1.000
_cell.angle_alpha   90.00
_cell.angle_beta   90.00
_cell.angle_gamma   90.00
#
_symmetry.space_group_name_H-M   'P 1'
#
loop_
_entity.id
_entity.type
_entity.pdbx_description
1 polymer ?
#
loop_
_entity_poly.entity_id
_entity_poly.type
_entity_poly.pdbx_seq_one_letter_code
_entity_poly.pdbx_strand_id
1 'polypeptide(L)' 'MKSAVLCFLLVTVVMVSSFDVNSHTTPCGPVTCSGAQMCEVDKCVCSDLHCKVKCEHGFKKDDNGCEYACICADAPQ' A
#
# COMPACT_ATOMS: atom_id res chain seq x y z
N MET A 1 15.27 10.77 36.94
CA MET A 1 13.89 10.78 36.39
C MET A 1 13.75 11.53 35.07
N LYS A 2 14.44 12.67 34.84
CA LYS A 2 14.36 13.42 33.57
C LYS A 2 14.92 12.67 32.34
N SER A 3 16.01 11.90 32.50
CA SER A 3 16.61 11.12 31.39
C SER A 3 15.71 10.02 30.84
N ALA A 4 14.90 9.37 31.67
CA ALA A 4 14.00 8.30 31.22
C ALA A 4 12.83 8.87 30.40
N VAL A 5 12.25 9.98 30.84
CA VAL A 5 11.14 10.65 30.14
C VAL A 5 11.57 11.15 28.76
N LEU A 6 12.80 11.69 28.64
CA LEU A 6 13.35 12.12 27.36
C LEU A 6 13.58 10.93 26.40
N CYS A 7 14.00 9.79 26.93
CA CYS A 7 14.20 8.56 26.14
C CYS A 7 12.86 8.00 25.63
N PHE A 8 11.82 7.96 26.47
CA PHE A 8 10.48 7.53 26.07
C PHE A 8 9.87 8.44 24.98
N LEU A 9 10.01 9.77 25.11
CA LEU A 9 9.53 10.73 24.11
C LEU A 9 10.25 10.61 22.76
N LEU A 10 11.56 10.41 22.76
CA LEU A 10 12.33 10.18 21.53
C LEU A 10 11.92 8.86 20.85
N VAL A 11 11.71 7.78 21.61
CA VAL A 11 11.27 6.50 21.06
C VAL A 11 9.86 6.60 20.48
N THR A 12 8.91 7.28 21.12
CA THR A 12 7.56 7.45 20.56
C THR A 12 7.56 8.29 19.29
N VAL A 13 8.39 9.35 19.20
CA VAL A 13 8.48 10.19 17.99
C VAL A 13 9.11 9.44 16.81
N VAL A 14 10.11 8.59 17.04
CA VAL A 14 10.73 7.74 15.99
C VAL A 14 9.78 6.64 15.51
N MET A 15 9.00 6.04 16.42
CA MET A 15 8.03 5.00 16.05
C MET A 15 6.80 5.57 15.34
N VAL A 16 6.36 6.80 15.66
CA VAL A 16 5.25 7.44 14.92
C VAL A 16 5.64 8.09 13.61
N SER A 17 6.92 8.40 13.40
CA SER A 17 7.44 8.91 12.12
C SER A 17 7.74 7.82 11.09
N SER A 18 7.63 6.54 11.50
CA SER A 18 7.74 5.37 10.61
C SER A 18 6.37 4.78 10.23
N PHE A 19 5.26 5.34 10.74
CA PHE A 19 3.93 5.06 10.17
C PHE A 19 3.82 5.83 8.87
N ASP A 20 4.26 5.19 7.80
CA ASP A 20 4.08 5.66 6.46
C ASP A 20 2.56 5.63 6.16
N VAL A 21 1.86 6.73 6.46
CA VAL A 21 0.46 6.99 6.05
C VAL A 21 0.31 6.97 4.51
N ASN A 22 1.44 6.85 3.79
CA ASN A 22 1.53 6.68 2.34
C ASN A 22 1.78 5.23 1.90
N SER A 23 1.89 4.27 2.83
CA SER A 23 1.96 2.86 2.44
C SER A 23 0.57 2.43 1.99
N HIS A 24 0.43 2.33 0.68
CA HIS A 24 -0.75 1.82 -0.03
C HIS A 24 -0.84 0.29 0.21
N THR A 25 -0.77 -0.16 1.47
CA THR A 25 -0.79 -1.56 1.85
C THR A 25 -1.87 -1.81 2.91
N THR A 26 -2.53 -2.96 2.83
CA THR A 26 -3.64 -3.32 3.72
C THR A 26 -3.34 -4.65 4.40
N PRO A 27 -3.36 -4.75 5.74
CA PRO A 27 -3.24 -6.02 6.44
C PRO A 27 -4.38 -6.99 6.07
N CYS A 28 -4.05 -8.26 5.84
CA CYS A 28 -4.99 -9.32 5.46
C CYS A 28 -4.56 -10.65 6.10
N GLY A 29 -5.12 -10.97 7.28
CA GLY A 29 -4.72 -12.16 8.02
C GLY A 29 -3.20 -12.20 8.29
N PRO A 30 -2.47 -13.22 7.81
CA PRO A 30 -1.03 -13.36 7.99
C PRO A 30 -0.18 -12.56 6.99
N VAL A 31 -0.80 -11.89 6.00
CA VAL A 31 -0.10 -11.15 4.93
C VAL A 31 -0.51 -9.67 4.88
N THR A 32 0.20 -8.89 4.09
CA THR A 32 -0.13 -7.49 3.78
C THR A 32 -0.26 -7.31 2.27
N CYS A 33 -1.40 -6.82 1.82
CA CYS A 33 -1.70 -6.62 0.40
C CYS A 33 -1.16 -5.28 -0.08
N SER A 34 -0.70 -5.20 -1.34
CA SER A 34 -0.31 -3.95 -2.00
C SER A 34 -1.52 -3.15 -2.48
N GLY A 35 -1.27 -1.97 -3.05
CA GLY A 35 -2.33 -1.00 -3.38
C GLY A 35 -3.25 -1.41 -4.53
N ALA A 36 -2.85 -2.38 -5.36
CA ALA A 36 -3.68 -2.93 -6.43
C ALA A 36 -4.33 -4.29 -6.05
N GLN A 37 -4.11 -4.76 -4.82
CA GLN A 37 -4.64 -6.02 -4.32
C GLN A 37 -5.83 -5.82 -3.38
N MET A 38 -6.69 -6.83 -3.32
CA MET A 38 -7.79 -6.93 -2.37
C MET A 38 -7.53 -8.09 -1.40
N CYS A 39 -8.05 -7.96 -0.18
CA CYS A 39 -7.98 -9.01 0.82
C CYS A 39 -9.14 -10.00 0.64
N GLU A 40 -8.81 -11.29 0.46
CA GLU A 40 -9.77 -12.39 0.45
C GLU A 40 -9.39 -13.37 1.57
N VAL A 41 -10.06 -13.25 2.73
CA VAL A 41 -9.83 -14.04 3.95
C VAL A 41 -8.45 -13.81 4.57
N ASP A 42 -7.41 -14.40 3.99
CA ASP A 42 -6.03 -14.43 4.48
C ASP A 42 -4.99 -14.39 3.34
N LYS A 43 -5.45 -14.10 2.12
CA LYS A 43 -4.62 -13.97 0.91
C LYS A 43 -4.91 -12.65 0.19
N CYS A 44 -3.90 -12.17 -0.53
CA CYS A 44 -4.01 -11.02 -1.40
C CYS A 44 -4.27 -11.47 -2.84
N VAL A 45 -5.29 -10.92 -3.46
CA VAL A 45 -5.69 -11.23 -4.84
C VAL A 45 -5.74 -9.94 -5.66
N CYS A 46 -5.39 -10.01 -6.94
CA CYS A 46 -5.57 -8.84 -7.82
C CYS A 46 -7.07 -8.54 -7.98
N SER A 47 -7.42 -7.26 -8.06
CA SER A 47 -8.79 -6.85 -8.38
C SER A 47 -8.99 -6.76 -9.89
N ASP A 48 -10.12 -7.25 -10.39
CA ASP A 48 -10.56 -6.99 -11.78
C ASP A 48 -11.36 -5.68 -11.90
N LEU A 49 -11.48 -4.91 -10.80
CA LEU A 49 -12.25 -3.68 -10.76
C LEU A 49 -11.50 -2.57 -11.47
N HIS A 50 -12.07 -2.09 -12.58
CA HIS A 50 -11.51 -0.99 -13.35
C HIS A 50 -12.52 0.15 -13.50
N CYS A 51 -12.04 1.39 -13.31
CA CYS A 51 -12.76 2.58 -13.76
C CYS A 51 -13.02 2.51 -15.26
N LYS A 52 -14.13 3.08 -15.72
CA LYS A 52 -14.50 3.14 -17.15
C LYS A 52 -13.70 4.20 -17.91
N VAL A 53 -12.38 4.10 -17.87
CA VAL A 53 -11.44 4.96 -18.59
C VAL A 53 -10.73 4.15 -19.67
N LYS A 54 -10.32 4.83 -20.75
CA LYS A 54 -9.49 4.22 -21.79
C LYS A 54 -8.06 4.69 -21.57
N CYS A 55 -7.16 3.78 -21.20
CA CYS A 55 -5.74 4.05 -21.06
C CYS A 55 -5.00 3.64 -22.35
N GLU A 56 -4.09 4.50 -22.83
CA GLU A 56 -3.31 4.24 -24.06
C GLU A 56 -2.39 3.02 -23.92
N HIS A 57 -1.76 2.86 -22.76
CA HIS A 57 -0.83 1.77 -22.45
C HIS A 57 -1.40 0.73 -21.48
N GLY A 58 -2.72 0.73 -21.27
CA GLY A 58 -3.37 -0.11 -20.25
C GLY A 58 -3.30 0.48 -18.84
N PHE A 59 -3.77 -0.29 -17.86
CA PHE A 59 -3.74 0.09 -16.46
C PHE A 59 -2.35 -0.11 -15.86
N LYS A 60 -1.98 0.79 -14.95
CA LYS A 60 -0.71 0.70 -14.22
C LYS A 60 -0.71 -0.56 -13.36
N LYS A 61 0.35 -1.33 -13.43
CA LYS A 61 0.62 -2.47 -12.55
C LYS A 61 1.52 -2.10 -11.39
N ASP A 62 1.35 -2.78 -10.28
CA ASP A 62 2.30 -2.78 -9.17
C ASP A 62 3.33 -3.91 -9.31
N ASP A 63 4.24 -4.04 -8.33
CA ASP A 63 5.30 -5.06 -8.32
C ASP A 63 4.77 -6.50 -8.22
N ASN A 64 3.50 -6.68 -7.81
CA ASN A 64 2.83 -7.98 -7.80
C ASN A 64 2.15 -8.30 -9.14
N GLY A 65 2.24 -7.39 -10.12
CA GLY A 65 1.61 -7.52 -11.44
C GLY A 65 0.12 -7.21 -11.46
N CYS A 66 -0.45 -6.69 -10.36
CA CYS A 66 -1.86 -6.35 -10.27
C CYS A 66 -2.13 -4.95 -10.81
N GLU A 67 -3.23 -4.79 -11.56
CA GLU A 67 -3.63 -3.50 -12.15
C GLU A 67 -4.33 -2.61 -11.12
N TYR A 68 -3.91 -1.34 -11.05
CA TYR A 68 -4.60 -0.32 -10.26
C TYR A 68 -5.93 0.03 -10.91
N ALA A 69 -6.98 0.07 -10.10
CA ALA A 69 -8.35 0.25 -10.58
C ALA A 69 -8.57 1.45 -11.51
N CYS A 70 -7.92 2.58 -11.25
CA CYS A 70 -8.21 3.83 -11.94
C CYS A 70 -6.94 4.62 -12.32
N ILE A 71 -5.80 3.94 -12.45
CA ILE A 71 -4.52 4.59 -12.78
C ILE A 71 -4.03 4.02 -14.12
N CYS A 72 -3.81 4.90 -15.10
CA CYS A 72 -3.22 4.51 -16.38
C CYS A 72 -1.70 4.40 -16.28
N ALA A 73 -1.11 3.51 -17.07
CA ALA A 73 0.34 3.44 -17.22
C ALA A 73 0.84 4.59 -18.12
N ASP A 74 1.94 5.23 -17.72
CA ASP A 74 2.55 6.32 -18.50
C ASP A 74 3.26 5.81 -19.78
N ALA A 75 3.68 4.54 -19.78
CA ALA A 75 4.34 3.84 -20.87
C ALA A 75 3.94 2.35 -20.87
N PRO A 76 4.19 1.59 -21.96
CA PRO A 76 3.97 0.14 -21.98
C PRO A 76 4.71 -0.59 -20.84
N GLN A 77 4.06 -1.58 -20.22
CA GLN A 77 4.53 -2.32 -19.05
C GLN A 77 4.68 -3.82 -19.33
#